data_AF-A0A1I4WVX5-F1
#
_entry.id   AF-A0A1I4WVX5-F1
#
_cell.length_a   1.000
_cell.length_b   1.000
_cell.length_c   1.000
_cell.angle_alpha   90.00
_cell.angle_beta   90.00
_cell.angle_gamma   90.00
#
_symmetry.space_group_name_H-M   'P 1'
#
loop_
_entity.id
_entity.type
_entity.pdbx_description
1 polymer ?
#
loop_
_entity_poly.entity_id
_entity_poly.type
_entity_poly.pdbx_seq_one_letter_code
_entity_poly.pdbx_strand_id
1 'polypeptide(L)' 'MLESGEAKSLRQIAVREGVDSSYVSRMINLTTLAPDIVAASLNDELPNDLTLLDLAVDPPFMWEEQERIKGA' A
#
# COMPACT_ATOMS: atom_id res chain seq x y z
N MET A 1 -8.89 -1.20 13.87
CA MET A 1 -8.09 -0.39 14.80
C MET A 1 -8.35 1.11 14.69
N LEU A 2 -8.14 1.75 13.53
CA LEU A 2 -8.47 3.19 13.38
C LEU A 2 -9.98 3.42 13.36
N GLU A 3 -10.68 2.75 12.46
CA GLU A 3 -12.14 2.89 12.29
C GLU A 3 -12.93 2.43 13.52
N SER A 4 -12.42 1.40 14.21
CA SER A 4 -12.98 0.90 15.48
C SER A 4 -12.66 1.80 16.68
N GLY A 5 -11.79 2.80 16.53
CA GLY A 5 -11.37 3.70 17.62
C GLY A 5 -10.38 3.09 18.63
N GLU A 6 -9.95 1.85 18.43
CA GLU A 6 -8.97 1.17 19.31
C GLU A 6 -7.59 1.86 19.28
N ALA A 7 -7.26 2.52 18.17
CA ALA A 7 -6.07 3.35 18.02
C ALA A 7 -6.44 4.71 17.41
N LYS A 8 -5.82 5.78 17.90
CA LYS A 8 -6.04 7.17 17.48
C LYS A 8 -5.12 7.64 16.36
N SER A 9 -4.09 6.85 16.02
CA SER A 9 -3.11 7.19 14.99
C SER A 9 -2.34 5.97 14.50
N LEU A 10 -1.70 6.08 13.34
CA LEU A 10 -0.80 5.07 12.80
C LEU A 10 0.36 4.77 13.75
N ARG A 11 0.89 5.81 14.42
CA ARG A 11 1.96 5.66 15.41
C ARG A 11 1.52 4.80 16.59
N GLN A 12 0.26 4.93 17.03
CA GLN A 12 -0.25 4.10 18.12
C GLN A 12 -0.42 2.63 17.69
N ILE A 13 -0.83 2.39 16.43
CA ILE A 13 -0.86 1.04 15.87
C ILE A 13 0.54 0.46 15.83
N ALA A 14 1.51 1.21 15.30
CA ALA A 14 2.91 0.79 15.19
C ALA A 14 3.49 0.36 16.55
N VAL A 15 3.30 1.18 17.60
CA VAL A 15 3.74 0.86 18.97
C VAL A 15 3.09 -0.40 19.52
N ARG A 16 1.78 -0.60 19.25
CA ARG A 16 1.04 -1.79 19.73
C ARG A 16 1.48 -3.07 19.03
N GLU A 17 1.67 -3.01 17.72
CA GLU A 17 2.04 -4.15 16.89
C GLU A 17 3.57 -4.41 16.88
N GLY A 18 4.36 -3.55 17.54
CA GLY A 18 5.82 -3.71 17.61
C GLY A 18 6.54 -3.49 16.28
N VAL A 19 5.97 -2.65 15.41
CA VAL A 19 6.50 -2.34 14.08
C VAL A 19 6.78 -0.84 13.92
N ASP A 20 7.40 -0.45 12.81
CA ASP A 20 7.61 0.96 12.49
C ASP A 20 6.35 1.62 11.91
N SER A 21 6.19 2.93 12.17
CA SER A 21 5.05 3.68 11.62
C SER A 21 5.02 3.70 10.09
N SER A 22 6.17 3.69 9.42
CA SER A 22 6.25 3.59 7.96
C SER A 22 5.74 2.24 7.46
N TYR A 23 5.89 1.17 8.24
CA TYR A 23 5.33 -0.14 7.88
C TYR A 23 3.80 -0.11 7.91
N VAL A 24 3.22 0.46 8.98
CA VAL A 24 1.76 0.64 9.08
C VAL A 24 1.24 1.50 7.93
N SER A 25 1.95 2.58 7.58
CA SER A 25 1.60 3.43 6.44
C SER A 25 1.61 2.66 5.12
N ARG A 26 2.66 1.87 4.85
CA ARG A 26 2.73 1.04 3.64
C ARG A 26 1.58 0.04 3.56
N MET A 27 1.22 -0.61 4.68
CA MET A 27 0.09 -1.54 4.70
C MET A 27 -1.24 -0.87 4.36
N ILE A 28 -1.46 0.37 4.81
CA ILE A 28 -2.67 1.12 4.46
C ILE A 28 -2.64 1.53 2.98
N ASN A 29 -1.51 2.03 2.48
CA ASN A 29 -1.35 2.40 1.07
C ASN A 29 -1.60 1.22 0.11
N LEU A 30 -1.27 -0.01 0.51
CA LEU A 30 -1.59 -1.20 -0.29
C LEU A 30 -3.10 -1.44 -0.45
N THR A 31 -3.93 -0.98 0.50
CA THR A 31 -5.39 -1.11 0.41
C THR A 31 -6.04 -0.12 -0.56
N THR A 32 -5.29 0.88 -1.04
CA THR A 32 -5.79 1.93 -1.93
C THR A 32 -5.36 1.73 -3.39
N LEU A 33 -4.66 0.63 -3.69
CA LEU A 33 -4.20 0.33 -5.03
C LEU A 33 -5.37 0.09 -6.00
N ALA A 34 -5.16 0.48 -7.26
CA ALA A 34 -6.10 0.23 -8.34
C ALA A 34 -6.36 -1.28 -8.46
N PRO A 35 -7.62 -1.70 -8.68
CA PRO A 35 -8.00 -3.12 -8.77
C PRO A 35 -7.13 -3.90 -9.77
N ASP A 36 -6.78 -3.25 -10.89
CA ASP A 36 -5.95 -3.83 -11.92
C ASP A 36 -4.52 -4.11 -11.43
N ILE A 37 -3.93 -3.25 -10.60
CA ILE A 37 -2.59 -3.48 -10.02
C ILE A 37 -2.64 -4.67 -9.05
N VAL A 38 -3.69 -4.74 -8.23
CA VAL A 38 -3.90 -5.89 -7.33
C VAL A 38 -4.01 -7.18 -8.14
N ALA A 39 -4.81 -7.19 -9.21
CA ALA A 39 -4.93 -8.34 -10.10
C ALA A 39 -3.59 -8.74 -10.73
N ALA A 40 -2.84 -7.77 -11.29
CA ALA A 40 -1.54 -8.03 -11.89
C ALA A 40 -0.52 -8.59 -10.88
N SER A 41 -0.54 -8.11 -9.63
CA SER A 41 0.34 -8.65 -8.59
C SER A 41 0.04 -10.10 -8.21
N LEU A 42 -1.24 -10.50 -8.25
CA LEU A 42 -1.66 -11.87 -7.98
C LEU A 42 -1.37 -12.83 -9.13
N ASN A 43 -1.24 -12.28 -10.35
CA ASN A 43 -0.96 -13.04 -11.58
C ASN A 43 0.53 -13.06 -11.96
N ASP A 44 1.42 -12.47 -11.14
CA ASP A 44 2.84 -12.27 -11.48
C ASP A 44 3.05 -11.48 -12.80
N GLU A 45 2.17 -10.50 -13.06
CA GLU A 45 2.17 -9.66 -14.27
C GLU A 45 2.79 -8.26 -14.04
N LEU A 46 3.31 -8.00 -12.85
CA LEU A 46 4.05 -6.76 -12.58
C LEU A 46 5.47 -6.81 -13.19
N PRO A 47 6.07 -5.65 -13.53
CA PRO A 47 7.47 -5.58 -13.93
C PRO A 47 8.40 -6.25 -12.90
N ASN A 48 9.43 -6.96 -13.38
CA ASN A 48 10.33 -7.74 -12.51
C ASN A 48 11.14 -6.89 -11.52
N ASP A 49 11.29 -5.61 -11.79
CA ASP A 49 11.98 -4.62 -10.97
C ASP A 49 11.04 -3.86 -10.02
N LEU A 50 9.73 -4.14 -10.07
CA LEU A 50 8.72 -3.50 -9.23
C LEU A 50 8.24 -4.45 -8.14
N THR A 51 8.37 -4.04 -6.88
CA THR A 51 7.80 -4.77 -5.74
C THR A 51 6.53 -4.11 -5.21
N LEU A 52 5.71 -4.88 -4.48
CA LEU A 52 4.56 -4.32 -3.76
C LEU A 52 4.97 -3.24 -2.74
N LEU A 53 6.16 -3.34 -2.17
CA LEU A 53 6.64 -2.32 -1.23
C LEU A 53 6.96 -1.00 -1.92
N ASP A 54 7.40 -1.03 -3.18
CA ASP A 54 7.63 0.18 -3.97
C ASP A 54 6.31 0.91 -4.26
N LEU A 55 5.26 0.14 -4.59
CA LEU A 55 3.89 0.65 -4.77
C LEU A 55 3.29 1.23 -3.48
N ALA A 56 3.74 0.76 -2.32
CA ALA A 56 3.18 1.15 -1.03
C ALA A 56 3.79 2.42 -0.42
N VAL A 57 4.92 2.92 -0.94
CA VAL A 57 5.61 4.09 -0.35
C VAL A 57 4.79 5.36 -0.50
N ASP A 58 4.36 5.66 -1.72
CA ASP A 58 3.62 6.88 -2.07
C ASP A 58 2.83 6.65 -3.36
N PRO A 59 1.77 5.82 -3.34
CA PRO A 59 0.99 5.56 -4.54
C PRO A 59 0.27 6.84 -4.99
N PRO A 60 0.20 7.11 -6.30
CA PRO A 60 -0.67 8.15 -6.84
C PRO A 60 -2.10 8.01 -6.31
N PHE A 61 -2.75 9.12 -5.99
CA PHE A 61 -4.09 9.09 -5.41
C PHE A 61 -5.15 8.60 -6.42
N MET A 62 -5.01 8.98 -7.69
CA MET A 62 -5.94 8.59 -8.75
C MET A 62 -5.52 7.25 -9.37
N TRP A 63 -6.45 6.32 -9.53
CA TRP A 63 -6.17 4.99 -10.10
C TRP A 63 -5.64 5.06 -11.53
N GLU A 64 -6.14 6.00 -12.34
CA GLU A 64 -5.66 6.23 -13.71
C GLU A 64 -4.19 6.65 -13.75
N GLU A 65 -3.68 7.26 -12.67
CA GLU A 65 -2.27 7.60 -12.52
C GLU A 65 -1.46 6.39 -12.04
N GLN A 66 -2.03 5.54 -11.18
CA GLN A 66 -1.39 4.32 -10.72
C GLN A 66 -1.20 3.31 -11.86
N GLU A 67 -2.17 3.15 -12.76
CA GLU A 67 -2.08 2.22 -13.90
C GLU A 67 -0.87 2.49 -14.80
N ARG A 68 -0.41 3.74 -14.88
CA ARG A 68 0.79 4.11 -15.63
C ARG A 68 2.07 3.47 -15.07
N ILE A 69 2.07 3.05 -13.81
CA ILE A 69 3.20 2.37 -13.16
C ILE A 69 3.45 0.99 -13.79
N LYS A 70 2.41 0.33 -14.35
CA LYS A 70 2.56 -0.95 -15.06
C LYS A 70 3.31 -0.84 -16.40
N GLY A 71 3.40 0.36 -16.96
CA GLY A 71 3.84 0.59 -18.34
C GLY A 71 5.19 1.27 -18.49
N ALA A 72 5.98 1.36 -17.43
CA ALA A 72 7.36 1.89 -17.45
C ALA A 72 8.38 0.78 -17.72
#